data_AF-A0A4Q6BMT0-F1
#
_entry.id   AF-A0A4Q6BMT0-F1
#
_cell.length_a   1.000
_cell.length_b   1.000
_cell.length_c   1.000
_cell.angle_alpha   90.00
_cell.angle_beta   90.00
_cell.angle_gamma   90.00
#
_symmetry.space_group_name_H-M   'P 1'
#
loop_
_entity.id
_entity.type
_entity.pdbx_description
1 polymer ?
#
loop_
_entity_poly.entity_id
_entity_poly.type
_entity_poly.pdbx_seq_one_letter_code
_entity_poly.pdbx_strand_id
1 'polypeptide(L)'
;MEIADEVQSVLSHYGQATVWTNGVFFASNYTLESLESAVDNSDFAIAIAQPDDMTLSRGKESKTARDNVIFELGLFMGRLGRRRTILLQPKGQELRLPSDLVGLTTLSYKTGDASDLASRIATACSDIKKLIKEMGVRKYSHGN
;
A
#
# COMPACT_ATOMS: atom_id res chain seq x y z
N MET A 1 1.60 8.39 9.07
CA MET A 1 3.07 8.19 9.03
C MET A 1 3.56 7.07 9.93
N GLU A 2 3.21 7.03 11.21
CA GLU A 2 3.74 6.01 12.16
C GLU A 2 3.68 4.55 11.65
N ILE A 3 2.59 4.16 10.99
CA ILE A 3 2.43 2.81 10.42
C ILE A 3 3.44 2.55 9.29
N ALA A 4 3.66 3.53 8.41
CA ALA A 4 4.59 3.40 7.30
C ALA A 4 6.03 3.28 7.79
N ASP A 5 6.39 4.07 8.82
CA ASP A 5 7.71 4.05 9.43
C ASP A 5 7.98 2.70 10.13
N GLU A 6 6.99 2.16 10.85
CA GLU A 6 7.09 0.84 11.47
C GLU A 6 7.17 -0.28 10.42
N VAL A 7 6.39 -0.21 9.34
CA VAL A 7 6.49 -1.16 8.22
C VAL A 7 7.89 -1.08 7.59
N GLN A 8 8.41 0.12 7.34
CA GLN A 8 9.77 0.32 6.81
C GLN A 8 10.82 -0.29 7.74
N SER A 9 10.76 0.03 9.03
CA SER A 9 11.67 -0.50 10.06
C SER A 9 11.70 -2.03 10.00
N VAL A 10 10.53 -2.67 10.00
CA VAL A 10 10.40 -4.12 10.00
C VAL A 10 10.86 -4.77 8.69
N LEU A 11 10.70 -4.09 7.55
CA LEU A 11 11.08 -4.59 6.21
C LEU A 11 12.54 -4.27 5.83
N SER A 12 13.19 -3.30 6.48
CA SER A 12 14.58 -2.91 6.22
C SER A 12 15.58 -4.06 6.32
N HIS A 13 15.27 -5.08 7.14
CA HIS A 13 16.06 -6.31 7.26
C HIS A 13 15.95 -7.27 6.07
N TYR A 14 15.04 -7.02 5.13
CA TYR A 14 14.69 -7.92 4.02
C TYR A 14 14.89 -7.27 2.65
N GLY A 15 15.08 -5.95 2.60
CA GLY A 15 15.29 -5.20 1.38
C GLY A 15 15.32 -3.69 1.65
N GLN A 16 15.54 -2.91 0.60
CA GLN A 16 15.45 -1.46 0.68
C GLN A 16 13.98 -1.05 0.67
N ALA A 17 13.47 -0.62 1.84
CA ALA A 17 12.14 -0.07 1.97
C ALA A 17 12.23 1.46 2.02
N THR A 18 11.52 2.14 1.11
CA THR A 18 11.46 3.60 1.05
C THR A 18 10.02 4.03 1.35
N VAL A 19 9.82 4.83 2.39
CA VAL A 19 8.52 5.46 2.65
C VAL A 19 8.33 6.59 1.65
N TRP A 20 7.23 6.55 0.93
CA TRP A 20 6.82 7.64 0.05
C TRP A 20 5.91 8.60 0.81
N THR A 21 6.44 9.77 1.19
CA THR A 21 5.70 10.79 1.96
C THR A 21 5.35 12.03 1.14
N ASN A 22 5.70 12.08 -0.15
CA ASN A 22 5.43 13.22 -1.01
C ASN A 22 3.91 13.37 -1.22
N GLY A 23 3.33 14.15 -0.32
CA GLY A 23 1.91 14.28 -0.07
C GLY A 23 1.11 14.74 -1.28
N VAL A 24 -0.13 14.28 -1.27
CA VAL A 24 -1.32 14.95 -1.83
C VAL A 24 -1.05 15.61 -3.19
N PHE A 25 -1.28 14.83 -4.25
CA PHE A 25 -1.28 15.06 -5.70
C PHE A 25 -1.51 16.47 -6.30
N PHE A 26 -1.74 17.54 -5.53
CA PHE A 26 -2.26 18.81 -6.02
C PHE A 26 -1.36 20.05 -5.89
N ALA A 27 -0.11 19.98 -5.42
CA ALA A 27 0.77 21.15 -5.39
C ALA A 27 2.12 20.95 -6.10
N SER A 28 2.16 21.46 -7.34
CA SER A 28 3.35 21.80 -8.16
C SER A 28 4.26 20.65 -8.67
N ASN A 29 4.05 20.33 -9.96
CA ASN A 29 5.03 19.99 -11.00
C ASN A 29 6.03 18.82 -10.89
N TYR A 30 6.03 17.96 -9.86
CA TYR A 30 6.93 16.78 -9.86
C TYR A 30 6.41 15.53 -9.11
N THR A 31 5.09 15.29 -9.05
CA THR A 31 4.51 14.25 -8.19
C THR A 31 4.26 12.91 -8.89
N LEU A 32 3.70 12.90 -10.10
CA LEU A 32 3.36 11.64 -10.80
C LEU A 32 4.57 10.95 -11.41
N GLU A 33 5.40 11.64 -12.19
CA GLU A 33 6.59 11.04 -12.83
C GLU A 33 7.55 10.45 -11.78
N SER A 34 7.72 11.14 -10.66
CA SER A 34 8.55 10.66 -9.55
C SER A 34 7.95 9.41 -8.90
N LEU A 35 6.63 9.34 -8.76
CA LEU A 35 5.94 8.16 -8.25
C LEU A 35 6.04 7.00 -9.25
N GLU A 36 5.83 7.25 -10.54
CA GLU A 36 6.01 6.24 -11.58
C GLU A 36 7.43 5.68 -11.59
N SER A 37 8.44 6.56 -11.51
CA SER A 37 9.84 6.17 -11.40
C SER A 37 10.12 5.37 -10.13
N ALA A 38 9.57 5.77 -8.98
CA ALA A 38 9.71 5.02 -7.74
C ALA A 38 9.10 3.61 -7.86
N VAL A 39 7.93 3.49 -8.48
CA VAL A 39 7.25 2.21 -8.71
C VAL A 39 8.01 1.35 -9.72
N ASP A 40 8.50 1.95 -10.81
CA ASP A 40 9.28 1.24 -11.82
C ASP A 40 10.56 0.66 -11.23
N ASN A 41 11.19 1.39 -10.29
CA ASN A 41 12.38 0.95 -9.55
C ASN A 41 12.06 0.06 -8.32
N SER A 42 10.80 -0.33 -8.11
CA SER A 42 10.38 -1.15 -6.98
C SER A 42 9.98 -2.58 -7.38
N ASP A 43 10.22 -3.52 -6.48
CA ASP A 43 9.79 -4.92 -6.63
C ASP A 43 8.36 -5.18 -6.13
N PHE A 44 7.92 -4.35 -5.17
CA PHE A 44 6.64 -4.40 -4.49
C PHE A 44 6.19 -2.99 -4.12
N ALA A 45 4.88 -2.80 -4.01
CA ALA A 45 4.30 -1.58 -3.45
C ALA A 45 3.32 -1.93 -2.34
N ILE A 46 3.38 -1.18 -1.24
CA ILE A 46 2.50 -1.33 -0.09
C ILE A 46 1.76 0.01 0.08
N ALA A 47 0.49 0.04 -0.29
CA ALA A 47 -0.39 1.16 0.03
C ALA A 47 -0.95 0.97 1.44
N ILE A 48 -0.86 2.00 2.28
CA ILE A 48 -1.36 1.96 3.66
C ILE A 48 -2.58 2.85 3.74
N ALA A 49 -3.75 2.24 3.91
CA ALA A 49 -4.99 2.98 4.12
C ALA A 49 -5.12 3.40 5.58
N GLN A 50 -5.37 4.68 5.80
CA GLN A 50 -5.67 5.24 7.10
C GLN A 50 -7.18 5.54 7.23
N PRO A 51 -7.74 5.66 8.46
CA PRO A 51 -9.16 5.94 8.64
C PRO A 51 -9.67 7.23 7.96
N ASP A 52 -8.79 8.21 7.75
CA ASP A 52 -9.05 9.46 7.03
C ASP A 52 -8.97 9.32 5.50
N ASP A 53 -8.41 8.22 4.99
CA ASP A 53 -8.45 7.85 3.56
C ASP A 53 -9.79 7.22 3.16
N MET A 54 -10.74 7.18 4.09
CA MET A 54 -12.03 6.55 3.95
C MET A 54 -13.12 7.62 3.78
N THR A 55 -13.80 7.62 2.64
CA THR A 55 -14.96 8.46 2.39
C THR A 55 -16.25 7.74 2.74
N LEU A 56 -17.25 8.48 3.23
CA LEU A 56 -18.60 7.97 3.42
C LEU A 56 -19.33 7.95 2.08
N SER A 57 -19.75 6.78 1.61
CA SER A 57 -20.65 6.68 0.46
C SER A 57 -22.06 7.16 0.85
N ARG A 58 -22.68 8.03 0.05
CA ARG A 58 -24.05 8.50 0.32
C ARG A 58 -25.05 7.38 0.04
N GLY A 59 -25.74 6.90 1.08
CA GLY A 59 -26.88 5.97 0.96
C GLY A 59 -26.65 4.55 1.51
N LYS A 60 -25.41 4.17 1.82
CA LYS A 60 -25.04 2.97 2.58
C LYS A 60 -23.78 3.29 3.39
N GLU A 61 -23.70 2.82 4.64
CA GLU A 61 -22.56 3.01 5.56
C GLU A 61 -21.26 2.30 5.10
N SER A 62 -20.95 2.30 3.82
CA SER A 62 -19.72 1.71 3.30
C SER A 62 -18.65 2.76 3.10
N LYS A 63 -17.49 2.51 3.69
CA LYS A 63 -16.29 3.31 3.54
C LYS A 63 -15.63 3.00 2.19
N THR A 64 -15.48 4.02 1.34
CA THR A 64 -14.83 3.90 0.02
C THR A 64 -13.47 4.58 0.08
N ALA A 65 -12.46 4.06 -0.60
CA ALA A 65 -11.16 4.72 -0.63
C ALA A 65 -11.26 6.06 -1.35
N ARG A 66 -10.43 7.04 -0.95
CA ARG A 66 -10.30 8.31 -1.66
C ARG A 66 -9.76 8.11 -3.07
N ASP A 67 -10.05 9.05 -3.96
CA ASP A 67 -9.68 8.96 -5.39
C ASP A 67 -8.18 8.80 -5.60
N ASN A 68 -7.34 9.47 -4.80
CA ASN A 68 -5.89 9.33 -4.87
C ASN A 68 -5.41 7.93 -4.48
N VAL A 69 -6.03 7.30 -3.47
CA VAL A 69 -5.69 5.93 -3.06
C VAL A 69 -6.07 4.93 -4.15
N ILE A 70 -7.23 5.10 -4.77
CA ILE A 70 -7.64 4.27 -5.92
C ILE A 70 -6.67 4.44 -7.09
N PHE A 71 -6.28 5.68 -7.38
CA PHE A 71 -5.33 5.99 -8.44
C PHE A 71 -3.96 5.34 -8.19
N GLU A 72 -3.37 5.50 -7.00
CA GLU A 72 -2.09 4.91 -6.63
C GLU A 72 -2.14 3.37 -6.69
N LEU A 73 -3.18 2.76 -6.15
CA LEU A 73 -3.38 1.31 -6.21
C LEU A 73 -3.47 0.81 -7.67
N GLY A 74 -4.21 1.54 -8.52
CA GLY A 74 -4.30 1.25 -9.95
C GLY A 74 -2.95 1.36 -10.65
N LEU A 75 -2.17 2.41 -10.36
CA LEU A 75 -0.83 2.61 -10.90
C LEU A 75 0.11 1.47 -10.49
N PHE A 76 0.14 1.14 -9.19
CA PHE A 76 0.97 0.06 -8.67
C PHE A 76 0.59 -1.28 -9.29
N MET A 77 -0.70 -1.57 -9.38
CA MET A 77 -1.18 -2.82 -9.97
C MET A 77 -0.85 -2.89 -11.47
N GLY A 78 -0.96 -1.78 -12.20
CA GLY A 78 -0.62 -1.71 -13.61
C GLY A 78 0.87 -1.94 -13.89
N ARG A 79 1.75 -1.39 -13.05
CA ARG A 79 3.22 -1.50 -13.22
C ARG A 79 3.80 -2.78 -12.63
N LEU A 80 3.38 -3.17 -11.43
CA LEU A 80 3.97 -4.29 -10.66
C LEU A 80 3.15 -5.58 -10.75
N GLY A 81 1.87 -5.47 -11.13
CA GLY A 81 0.93 -6.59 -11.14
C GLY A 81 0.32 -6.87 -9.76
N ARG A 82 -0.89 -7.44 -9.77
CA ARG A 82 -1.72 -7.68 -8.56
C ARG A 82 -1.01 -8.39 -7.39
N ARG A 83 -0.09 -9.32 -7.68
CA ARG A 83 0.61 -10.12 -6.64
C ARG A 83 1.72 -9.34 -5.93
N ARG A 84 2.15 -8.21 -6.48
CA ARG A 84 3.22 -7.34 -5.96
C ARG A 84 2.68 -6.01 -5.42
N THR A 85 1.37 -5.80 -5.49
CA THR A 85 0.67 -4.64 -4.93
C THR A 85 -0.14 -5.09 -3.71
N ILE A 86 0.17 -4.49 -2.57
CA ILE A 86 -0.40 -4.86 -1.27
C ILE A 86 -1.15 -3.65 -0.72
N LEU A 87 -2.39 -3.86 -0.30
CA LEU A 87 -3.15 -2.88 0.47
C LEU A 87 -3.14 -3.30 1.95
N LEU A 88 -2.54 -2.47 2.80
CA LEU A 88 -2.57 -2.62 4.25
C LEU A 88 -3.63 -1.69 4.84
N GLN A 89 -4.63 -2.23 5.52
CA GLN A 89 -5.79 -1.47 6.01
C GLN A 89 -6.16 -1.79 7.46
N PRO A 90 -6.89 -0.92 8.18
CA PRO A 90 -7.31 -1.22 9.53
C PRO A 90 -8.36 -2.33 9.54
N LYS A 91 -8.21 -3.31 10.44
CA LYS A 91 -9.14 -4.43 10.59
C LYS A 91 -10.52 -3.95 11.04
N GLY A 92 -11.58 -4.44 10.38
CA GLY A 92 -12.96 -4.00 10.62
C GLY A 92 -13.28 -2.63 10.01
N GLN A 93 -12.34 -2.05 9.28
CA GLN A 93 -12.51 -0.83 8.49
C GLN A 93 -11.94 -1.07 7.10
N GLU A 94 -12.40 -2.14 6.46
CA GLU A 94 -11.94 -2.49 5.11
C GLU A 94 -12.48 -1.50 4.08
N LEU A 95 -11.60 -1.07 3.17
CA LEU A 95 -11.95 -0.23 2.03
C LEU A 95 -12.77 -1.03 1.03
N ARG A 96 -13.90 -0.47 0.58
CA ARG A 96 -14.51 -0.92 -0.67
C ARG A 96 -13.65 -0.44 -1.84
N LEU A 97 -13.07 -1.41 -2.54
CA LEU A 97 -12.34 -1.19 -3.79
C LEU A 97 -13.30 -1.27 -4.99
N PRO A 98 -13.03 -0.50 -6.07
CA PRO A 98 -13.64 -0.71 -7.38
C PRO A 98 -13.45 -2.14 -7.87
N SER A 99 -14.36 -2.61 -8.74
CA SER A 99 -14.30 -3.95 -9.33
C SER A 99 -12.98 -4.23 -10.05
N ASP A 100 -12.39 -3.20 -10.66
CA ASP A 100 -11.13 -3.33 -11.41
C ASP A 100 -9.92 -3.62 -10.51
N LEU A 101 -10.01 -3.31 -9.21
CA LEU A 101 -8.97 -3.59 -8.21
C LEU A 101 -9.24 -4.87 -7.41
N VAL A 102 -10.27 -5.64 -7.79
CA VAL A 102 -10.57 -6.93 -7.14
C VAL A 102 -9.44 -7.93 -7.40
N GLY A 103 -9.03 -8.61 -6.33
CA GLY A 103 -7.93 -9.58 -6.36
C GLY A 103 -6.55 -8.99 -6.03
N LEU A 104 -6.48 -7.73 -5.58
CA LEU A 104 -5.32 -7.21 -4.86
C LEU A 104 -5.08 -8.00 -3.56
N THR A 105 -3.81 -8.12 -3.18
CA THR A 105 -3.45 -8.66 -1.87
C THR A 105 -3.82 -7.64 -0.79
N THR A 106 -4.84 -7.94 0.00
CA THR A 106 -5.26 -7.08 1.13
C THR A 106 -4.85 -7.70 2.45
N LEU A 107 -4.11 -6.96 3.27
CA LEU A 107 -3.74 -7.34 4.63
C LEU A 107 -4.32 -6.33 5.62
N SER A 108 -4.57 -6.78 6.85
CA SER A 108 -5.16 -5.94 7.88
C SER A 108 -4.29 -5.83 9.12
N TYR A 109 -4.26 -4.64 9.73
CA TYR A 109 -3.65 -4.43 11.05
C TYR A 109 -4.71 -4.01 12.07
N LYS A 110 -4.48 -4.29 13.36
CA LYS A 110 -5.40 -3.86 14.42
C LYS A 110 -5.23 -2.35 14.67
N THR A 111 -6.32 -1.61 14.88
CA THR A 111 -6.27 -0.23 15.40
C THR A 111 -6.04 -0.24 16.91
N GLY A 112 -5.42 0.81 17.46
CA GLY A 112 -5.07 0.89 18.88
C GLY A 112 -4.06 2.01 19.16
N ASP A 113 -3.46 1.98 20.35
CA ASP A 113 -2.53 3.00 20.83
C ASP A 113 -1.16 2.96 20.14
N ALA A 114 -0.44 4.08 20.11
CA ALA A 114 0.89 4.11 19.47
C ALA A 114 1.90 3.16 20.16
N SER A 115 1.76 2.92 21.47
CA SER A 115 2.67 2.10 22.28
C SER A 115 2.69 0.61 21.91
N ASP A 116 1.64 0.08 21.27
CA ASP A 116 1.56 -1.32 20.86
C ASP A 116 1.57 -1.50 19.32
N LEU A 117 1.89 -0.43 18.56
CA LEU A 117 1.85 -0.42 17.10
C LEU A 117 2.64 -1.58 16.48
N ALA A 118 3.89 -1.79 16.92
CA ALA A 118 4.74 -2.88 16.43
C ALA A 118 4.05 -4.24 16.54
N SER A 119 3.43 -4.53 17.69
CA SER A 119 2.69 -5.77 17.93
C SER A 119 1.44 -5.87 17.06
N ARG A 120 0.73 -4.75 16.84
CA ARG A 120 -0.50 -4.71 16.03
C ARG A 120 -0.26 -4.96 14.55
N ILE A 121 0.91 -4.57 14.02
CA ILE A 121 1.26 -4.78 12.62
C ILE A 121 2.13 -6.00 12.36
N ALA A 122 2.71 -6.61 13.40
CA ALA A 122 3.66 -7.73 13.29
C ALA A 122 3.15 -8.88 12.41
N THR A 123 1.86 -9.22 12.51
CA THR A 123 1.26 -10.28 11.68
C THR A 123 1.25 -9.89 10.21
N ALA A 124 0.76 -8.68 9.89
CA ALA A 124 0.74 -8.18 8.52
C ALA A 124 2.15 -8.11 7.93
N CYS A 125 3.13 -7.60 8.69
CA CYS A 125 4.53 -7.56 8.26
C CYS A 125 5.11 -8.97 8.04
N SER A 126 4.74 -9.96 8.86
CA SER A 126 5.14 -11.36 8.66
C SER A 126 4.62 -11.92 7.33
N ASP A 127 3.37 -11.61 6.99
CA ASP A 127 2.77 -12.07 5.73
C ASP A 127 3.35 -11.35 4.51
N ILE A 128 3.62 -10.04 4.61
CA ILE A 128 4.37 -9.28 3.59
C ILE A 128 5.74 -9.92 3.35
N LYS A 129 6.47 -10.27 4.41
CA LYS A 129 7.79 -10.93 4.31
C LYS A 129 7.71 -12.27 3.59
N LYS A 130 6.71 -13.10 3.91
CA LYS A 130 6.51 -14.39 3.23
C LYS A 130 6.26 -14.18 1.74
N LEU A 131 5.40 -13.22 1.39
CA LEU A 131 5.09 -12.88 0.01
C LEU A 131 6.35 -12.40 -0.75
N ILE A 132 7.13 -11.51 -0.15
CA ILE A 132 8.39 -11.03 -0.75
C ILE A 132 9.36 -12.20 -0.98
N LYS A 133 9.52 -13.10 -0.01
CA LYS A 133 10.38 -14.28 -0.13
C LYS A 133 9.90 -15.26 -1.21
N GLU A 134 8.60 -15.49 -1.32
CA GLU A 134 8.01 -16.39 -2.31
C GLU A 134 8.18 -15.85 -3.74
N MET A 135 7.89 -14.56 -3.92
CA MET A 135 7.86 -13.91 -5.23
C MET A 135 9.26 -13.47 -5.71
N GLY A 136 10.19 -13.21 -4.79
CA GLY A 136 11.53 -12.68 -5.08
C GLY A 136 11.51 -11.31 -5.76
N VAL A 137 12.68 -10.86 -6.19
CA VAL A 137 12.84 -9.62 -6.96
C VAL A 137 12.08 -9.70 -8.30
N ARG A 138 11.55 -8.57 -8.74
CA ARG A 138 10.88 -8.43 -10.02
C ARG A 138 11.93 -8.60 -11.12
N LYS A 139 11.75 -9.60 -11.97
CA LYS A 139 12.54 -9.73 -13.19
C LYS A 139 12.00 -8.71 -14.18
N TYR A 140 12.84 -7.74 -14.58
CA TYR A 140 12.50 -6.85 -15.67
C TYR A 140 12.34 -7.66 -16.96
N SER A 141 11.10 -7.90 -17.37
CA SER A 141 10.81 -8.24 -18.75
C SER A 141 10.98 -6.96 -19.55
N HIS A 142 12.10 -6.83 -20.28
CA HIS A 142 12.16 -5.89 -21.39
C HIS A 142 10.98 -6.24 -22.30
N GLY A 143 10.04 -5.32 -22.46
CA GLY A 143 9.00 -5.47 -23.47
C GLY A 143 9.69 -5.63 -24.83
N ASN A 144 9.33 -6.70 -25.54
CA ASN A 144 9.56 -6.79 -26.97
C ASN A 144 8.70 -5.77 -27.70
#